data_AF-A0A9E1J4A9-F1
#
_entry.id   AF-A0A9E1J4A9-F1
#
_cell.length_a   1.000
_cell.length_b   1.000
_cell.length_c   1.000
_cell.angle_alpha   90.00
_cell.angle_beta   90.00
_cell.angle_gamma   90.00
#
_symmetry.space_group_name_H-M   'P 1'
#
loop_
_entity.id
_entity.type
_entity.pdbx_description
1 polymer ?
#
loop_
_entity_poly.entity_id
_entity_poly.type
_entity_poly.pdbx_seq_one_letter_code
_entity_poly.pdbx_strand_id
1 'polypeptide(L)'
;MGKPTGFMEIARRDRSYAPEAERLEHYNEFTIPLTEPEARQQGARCMDCGIPYCHNGCPVNNIIPEWNDMVYQGEWKEALRILHSTNNFPEFTGRICPAPCEASCTLNITDQPVTIKTIEVSIVEKGWAEGWIVPRIAKRRTGKTVAVVGSGPAGMACAQQLARAGHSVVLYEKNARIGGLLRYGIPNFKMEKHFIDRRMAQMRAEGVEFRPNSHIGITIPIEEIQEKFDAIVLTGGAEHPRDMPVPGRDLTGVHFAM
;
A
#
# COMPACT_ATOMS: atom_id res chain seq x y z
N MET A 1 -24.06 -5.66 9.26
CA MET A 1 -22.79 -4.89 9.18
C MET A 1 -23.12 -3.41 9.21
N GLY A 2 -22.32 -2.59 9.91
CA GLY A 2 -22.59 -1.16 10.08
C GLY A 2 -23.87 -0.87 10.87
N LYS A 3 -24.30 0.40 10.85
CA LYS A 3 -25.60 0.80 11.37
C LYS A 3 -26.60 0.82 10.20
N PRO A 4 -27.74 0.09 10.24
CA PRO A 4 -28.67 0.00 9.11
C PRO A 4 -29.11 1.34 8.50
N THR A 5 -29.23 2.39 9.32
CA THR A 5 -29.58 3.76 8.90
C THR A 5 -28.42 4.74 9.02
N GLY A 6 -27.20 4.26 9.29
CA GLY A 6 -26.03 5.11 9.59
C GLY A 6 -25.70 6.07 8.46
N PHE A 7 -25.85 5.65 7.21
CA PHE A 7 -25.64 6.51 6.03
C PHE A 7 -26.65 7.66 5.92
N MET A 8 -27.84 7.54 6.52
CA MET A 8 -28.86 8.59 6.52
C MET A 8 -28.63 9.61 7.65
N GLU A 9 -28.02 9.17 8.76
CA GLU A 9 -27.90 9.96 9.98
C GLU A 9 -26.53 10.64 10.14
N ILE A 10 -25.48 10.04 9.56
CA ILE A 10 -24.09 10.45 9.76
C ILE A 10 -23.60 11.08 8.46
N ALA A 11 -23.22 12.36 8.49
CA ALA A 11 -22.60 13.01 7.34
C ALA A 11 -21.22 12.41 6.99
N ARG A 12 -20.86 12.42 5.71
CA ARG A 12 -19.56 11.91 5.25
C ARG A 12 -18.51 12.87 5.78
N ARG A 13 -17.46 12.31 6.36
CA ARG A 13 -16.30 13.08 6.81
C ARG A 13 -15.04 12.37 6.37
N ASP A 14 -14.22 13.08 5.63
CA ASP A 14 -12.92 12.60 5.18
C ASP A 14 -11.80 13.28 5.98
N ARG A 15 -10.58 12.80 5.77
CA ARG A 15 -9.37 13.48 6.27
C ARG A 15 -9.30 14.89 5.72
N SER A 16 -8.91 15.83 6.57
CA SER A 16 -8.65 17.21 6.16
C SER A 16 -7.17 17.41 5.86
N TYR A 17 -6.82 18.62 5.44
CA TYR A 17 -5.44 19.02 5.19
C TYR A 17 -5.06 20.15 6.13
N ALA A 18 -3.77 20.22 6.48
CA ALA A 18 -3.21 21.40 7.12
C ALA A 18 -3.42 22.65 6.23
N PRO A 19 -3.48 23.85 6.82
CA PRO A 19 -3.65 25.11 6.09
C PRO A 19 -2.64 25.27 4.95
N GLU A 20 -3.06 25.96 3.89
CA GLU A 20 -2.24 26.10 2.67
C GLU A 20 -0.90 26.77 2.94
N ALA A 21 -0.90 27.81 3.76
CA ALA A 21 0.31 28.54 4.13
C ALA A 21 1.32 27.67 4.88
N GLU A 22 0.87 26.65 5.63
CA GLU A 22 1.76 25.74 6.36
C GLU A 22 2.35 24.68 5.43
N ARG A 23 1.51 24.06 4.59
CA ARG A 23 1.95 22.94 3.72
C ARG A 23 2.83 23.36 2.54
N LEU A 24 2.99 24.66 2.27
CA LEU A 24 3.92 25.19 1.27
C LEU A 24 5.37 25.26 1.79
N GLU A 25 5.57 25.25 3.11
CA GLU A 25 6.89 25.39 3.75
C GLU A 25 7.66 24.06 3.85
N HIS A 26 7.02 22.93 3.55
CA HIS A 26 7.63 21.61 3.71
C HIS A 26 7.09 20.57 2.73
N TYR A 27 7.79 19.44 2.62
CA TYR A 27 7.35 18.29 1.84
C TYR A 27 6.78 17.14 2.69
N ASN A 28 6.53 17.34 3.98
CA ASN A 28 5.95 16.31 4.87
C ASN A 28 4.46 16.04 4.54
N GLU A 29 3.93 14.89 4.97
CA GLU A 29 2.50 14.58 4.81
C GLU A 29 1.68 15.61 5.62
N PHE A 30 0.78 16.31 4.94
CA PHE A 30 -0.07 17.36 5.55
C PHE A 30 -1.52 16.90 5.77
N THR A 31 -1.79 15.61 5.59
CA THR A 31 -3.12 15.03 5.77
C THR A 31 -3.39 14.82 7.25
N ILE A 32 -4.47 15.41 7.76
CA ILE A 32 -4.90 15.28 9.15
C ILE A 32 -5.82 14.05 9.25
N PRO A 33 -5.43 13.01 10.01
CA PRO A 33 -6.24 11.80 10.14
C PRO A 33 -7.54 12.07 10.87
N LEU A 34 -8.54 11.22 10.63
CA LEU A 34 -9.73 11.19 11.49
C LEU A 34 -9.35 10.66 12.88
N THR A 35 -10.00 11.21 13.90
CA THR A 35 -9.97 10.60 15.23
C THR A 35 -10.66 9.23 15.21
N GLU A 36 -10.38 8.42 16.23
CA GLU A 36 -11.02 7.10 16.34
C GLU A 36 -12.56 7.20 16.32
N PRO A 37 -13.23 8.05 17.12
CA PRO A 37 -14.70 8.18 17.06
C PRO A 37 -15.22 8.59 15.68
N GLU A 38 -14.52 9.47 14.98
CA GLU A 38 -14.90 9.89 13.62
C GLU A 38 -14.78 8.74 12.62
N ALA A 39 -13.69 7.97 12.67
CA ALA A 39 -13.51 6.80 11.82
C ALA A 39 -14.57 5.73 12.09
N ARG A 40 -14.95 5.51 13.36
CA ARG A 40 -16.06 4.61 13.74
C ARG A 40 -17.39 5.06 13.16
N GLN A 41 -17.68 6.36 13.19
CA GLN A 41 -18.87 6.94 12.57
C GLN A 41 -18.88 6.72 11.05
N GLN A 42 -17.73 6.87 10.37
CA GLN A 42 -17.65 6.61 8.93
C GLN A 42 -17.82 5.12 8.61
N GLY A 43 -17.30 4.20 9.44
CA GLY A 43 -17.58 2.76 9.31
C GLY A 43 -19.07 2.42 9.43
N ALA A 44 -19.80 3.16 10.28
CA ALA A 44 -21.24 3.00 10.47
C ALA A 44 -22.08 3.39 9.23
N ARG A 45 -21.54 4.18 8.29
CA ARG A 45 -22.20 4.54 7.02
C ARG A 45 -22.28 3.37 6.02
N CYS A 46 -21.62 2.23 6.28
CA CYS A 46 -21.75 1.06 5.41
C CYS A 46 -23.20 0.55 5.39
N MET A 47 -23.78 0.39 4.20
CA MET A 47 -25.21 0.00 4.02
C MET A 47 -25.48 -1.50 4.14
N ASP A 48 -24.46 -2.33 4.41
CA ASP A 48 -24.62 -3.80 4.41
C ASP A 48 -25.23 -4.34 3.11
N CYS A 49 -24.69 -3.90 1.96
CA CYS A 49 -25.22 -4.25 0.65
C CYS A 49 -25.18 -5.76 0.41
N GLY A 50 -26.30 -6.36 0.00
CA GLY A 50 -26.33 -7.79 -0.35
C GLY A 50 -25.34 -8.18 -1.46
N ILE A 51 -25.04 -7.26 -2.38
CA ILE A 51 -23.94 -7.37 -3.34
C ILE A 51 -22.96 -6.20 -3.09
N PRO A 52 -21.81 -6.46 -2.46
CA PRO A 52 -20.85 -5.41 -2.13
C PRO A 52 -20.00 -5.03 -3.36
N TYR A 53 -20.48 -4.09 -4.17
CA TYR A 53 -19.74 -3.60 -5.35
C TYR A 53 -18.36 -3.01 -5.01
N CYS A 54 -18.17 -2.52 -3.79
CA CYS A 54 -16.87 -2.06 -3.30
C CYS A 54 -15.80 -3.17 -3.31
N HIS A 55 -16.17 -4.46 -3.13
CA HIS A 55 -15.25 -5.59 -3.27
C HIS A 55 -14.69 -5.66 -4.68
N ASN A 56 -15.58 -5.66 -5.67
CA ASN A 56 -15.22 -5.75 -7.09
C ASN A 56 -14.48 -4.49 -7.57
N GLY A 57 -14.82 -3.32 -7.01
CA GLY A 57 -14.11 -2.08 -7.29
C GLY A 57 -12.68 -2.07 -6.74
N CYS A 58 -12.35 -2.92 -5.76
CA CYS A 58 -11.02 -3.01 -5.19
C CYS A 58 -10.16 -4.05 -5.96
N PRO A 59 -9.03 -3.67 -6.57
CA PRO A 59 -8.20 -4.61 -7.33
C PRO A 59 -7.62 -5.78 -6.52
N VAL A 60 -7.55 -5.66 -5.20
CA VAL A 60 -7.12 -6.75 -4.30
C VAL A 60 -8.30 -7.50 -3.67
N ASN A 61 -9.53 -7.26 -4.14
CA ASN A 61 -10.77 -7.86 -3.64
C ASN A 61 -10.88 -7.78 -2.12
N ASN A 62 -10.60 -6.59 -1.59
CA ASN A 62 -10.57 -6.34 -0.16
C ASN A 62 -11.97 -6.57 0.46
N ILE A 63 -12.01 -7.03 1.71
CA ILE A 63 -13.22 -7.51 2.40
C ILE A 63 -13.83 -6.33 3.20
N ILE A 64 -14.32 -5.34 2.46
CA ILE A 64 -14.52 -3.95 2.91
C ILE A 64 -15.65 -3.79 3.95
N PRO A 65 -16.88 -4.27 3.71
CA PRO A 65 -17.97 -4.19 4.69
C PRO A 65 -17.60 -4.80 6.05
N GLU A 66 -16.83 -5.89 6.06
CA GLU A 66 -16.50 -6.62 7.28
C GLU A 66 -15.51 -5.82 8.15
N TRP A 67 -14.41 -5.31 7.58
CA TRP A 67 -13.51 -4.47 8.39
C TRP A 67 -14.13 -3.10 8.71
N ASN A 68 -15.07 -2.58 7.89
CA ASN A 68 -15.86 -1.39 8.25
C ASN A 68 -16.76 -1.66 9.47
N ASP A 69 -17.41 -2.82 9.51
CA ASP A 69 -18.25 -3.25 10.63
C ASP A 69 -17.43 -3.42 11.90
N MET A 70 -16.26 -4.05 11.81
CA MET A 70 -15.34 -4.19 12.94
C MET A 70 -14.88 -2.81 13.44
N VAL A 71 -14.55 -1.87 12.56
CA VAL A 71 -14.24 -0.49 12.96
C VAL A 71 -15.42 0.16 13.67
N TYR A 72 -16.64 0.06 13.13
CA TYR A 72 -17.84 0.60 13.79
C TYR A 72 -18.01 0.05 15.22
N GLN A 73 -17.86 -1.27 15.39
CA GLN A 73 -17.96 -1.94 16.68
C GLN A 73 -16.79 -1.61 17.64
N GLY A 74 -15.70 -1.04 17.14
CA GLY A 74 -14.48 -0.76 17.91
C GLY A 74 -13.50 -1.95 17.96
N GLU A 75 -13.74 -2.99 17.18
CA GLU A 75 -12.93 -4.21 17.07
C GLU A 75 -11.74 -4.02 16.12
N TRP A 76 -10.91 -3.02 16.40
CA TRP A 76 -9.82 -2.57 15.51
C TRP A 76 -8.79 -3.64 15.18
N LYS A 77 -8.48 -4.51 16.14
CA LYS A 77 -7.50 -5.60 15.93
C LYS A 77 -8.04 -6.65 14.96
N GLU A 78 -9.34 -6.92 15.01
CA GLU A 78 -10.00 -7.82 14.07
C GLU A 78 -10.16 -7.17 12.70
N ALA A 79 -10.52 -5.89 12.64
CA ALA A 79 -10.51 -5.10 11.40
C ALA A 79 -9.15 -5.19 10.69
N LEU A 80 -8.05 -5.03 11.45
CA LEU A 80 -6.69 -5.16 10.94
C LEU A 80 -6.40 -6.57 10.41
N ARG A 81 -6.81 -7.61 11.13
CA ARG A 81 -6.64 -9.01 10.71
C ARG A 81 -7.32 -9.28 9.37
N ILE A 82 -8.55 -8.80 9.22
CA ILE A 82 -9.34 -8.92 7.99
C ILE A 82 -8.68 -8.11 6.86
N LEU A 83 -8.28 -6.87 7.11
CA LEU A 83 -7.61 -6.02 6.11
C LEU A 83 -6.31 -6.66 5.58
N HIS A 84 -5.50 -7.24 6.45
CA HIS A 84 -4.26 -7.94 6.07
C HIS A 84 -4.47 -9.31 5.44
N SER A 85 -5.70 -9.82 5.37
CA SER A 85 -5.99 -11.08 4.67
C SER A 85 -5.90 -10.95 3.15
N THR A 86 -6.11 -9.73 2.62
CA THR A 86 -6.09 -9.46 1.17
C THR A 86 -5.04 -8.42 0.77
N ASN A 87 -4.66 -7.51 1.67
CA ASN A 87 -3.72 -6.44 1.36
C ASN A 87 -2.42 -6.53 2.19
N ASN A 88 -1.29 -6.66 1.50
CA ASN A 88 0.04 -6.63 2.13
C ASN A 88 0.37 -5.26 2.72
N PHE A 89 -0.02 -4.17 2.05
CA PHE A 89 0.44 -2.81 2.34
C PHE A 89 -0.69 -1.77 2.42
N PRO A 90 -1.66 -1.93 3.35
CA PRO A 90 -2.75 -0.98 3.54
C PRO A 90 -2.30 0.45 3.86
N GLU A 91 -1.09 0.63 4.41
CA GLU A 91 -0.52 1.97 4.65
C GLU A 91 -0.11 2.70 3.37
N PHE A 92 0.18 1.96 2.29
CA PHE A 92 0.48 2.56 0.98
C PHE A 92 -0.83 2.84 0.26
N THR A 93 -1.70 1.85 0.11
CA THR A 93 -2.99 1.98 -0.60
C THR A 93 -3.90 3.00 0.06
N GLY A 94 -4.01 3.01 1.40
CA GLY A 94 -4.78 3.99 2.16
C GLY A 94 -4.32 5.45 1.97
N ARG A 95 -3.11 5.67 1.46
CA ARG A 95 -2.57 7.00 1.12
C ARG A 95 -2.67 7.32 -0.37
N ILE A 96 -2.26 6.40 -1.23
CA ILE A 96 -2.02 6.69 -2.65
C ILE A 96 -3.12 6.19 -3.59
N CYS A 97 -3.93 5.22 -3.16
CA CYS A 97 -4.97 4.63 -4.00
C CYS A 97 -5.97 5.71 -4.48
N PRO A 98 -6.43 5.66 -5.74
CA PRO A 98 -7.51 6.54 -6.22
C PRO A 98 -8.90 6.13 -5.70
N ALA A 99 -8.98 5.14 -4.79
CA ALA A 99 -10.20 4.66 -4.16
C ALA A 99 -11.32 4.23 -5.15
N PRO A 100 -11.04 3.32 -6.11
CA PRO A 100 -12.07 2.81 -7.01
C PRO A 100 -13.21 2.09 -6.27
N CYS A 101 -12.92 1.52 -5.09
CA CYS A 101 -13.91 0.96 -4.18
C CYS A 101 -14.94 1.99 -3.67
N GLU A 102 -14.55 3.26 -3.49
CA GLU A 102 -15.48 4.34 -3.14
C GLU A 102 -16.32 4.75 -4.34
N ALA A 103 -15.71 4.83 -5.54
CA ALA A 103 -16.43 5.10 -6.78
C ALA A 103 -17.49 4.02 -7.08
N SER A 104 -17.19 2.76 -6.77
CA SER A 104 -18.10 1.61 -6.91
C SER A 104 -19.05 1.41 -5.71
N CYS A 105 -19.00 2.22 -4.66
CA CYS A 105 -19.86 2.06 -3.51
C CYS A 105 -21.33 2.28 -3.91
N THR A 106 -22.24 1.39 -3.53
CA THR A 106 -23.68 1.53 -3.84
C THR A 106 -24.25 2.86 -3.34
N LEU A 107 -23.77 3.36 -2.20
CA LEU A 107 -24.20 4.65 -1.65
C LEU A 107 -23.84 5.82 -2.57
N ASN A 108 -22.78 5.70 -3.37
CA ASN A 108 -22.30 6.70 -4.33
C ASN A 108 -23.30 6.97 -5.48
N ILE A 109 -24.34 6.13 -5.62
CA ILE A 109 -25.38 6.31 -6.65
C ILE A 109 -26.31 7.48 -6.28
N THR A 110 -26.62 7.64 -4.99
CA THR A 110 -27.64 8.60 -4.52
C THR A 110 -27.13 9.57 -3.47
N ASP A 111 -25.99 9.30 -2.84
CA ASP A 111 -25.33 10.15 -1.84
C ASP A 111 -23.80 9.97 -1.94
N GLN A 112 -23.04 10.42 -0.95
CA GLN A 112 -21.60 10.28 -0.91
C GLN A 112 -21.14 8.91 -0.38
N PRO A 113 -20.08 8.31 -0.94
CA PRO A 113 -19.63 6.98 -0.58
C PRO A 113 -19.07 6.93 0.85
N VAL A 114 -19.00 5.72 1.40
CA VAL A 114 -18.23 5.45 2.62
C VAL A 114 -16.76 5.82 2.37
N THR A 115 -16.09 6.45 3.34
CA THR A 115 -14.67 6.85 3.23
C THR A 115 -13.72 5.65 3.43
N ILE A 116 -13.85 4.64 2.57
CA ILE A 116 -13.17 3.34 2.63
C ILE A 116 -11.65 3.53 2.73
N LYS A 117 -11.05 4.38 1.89
CA LYS A 117 -9.60 4.63 1.87
C LYS A 117 -9.11 5.23 3.19
N THR A 118 -9.91 6.11 3.78
CA THR A 118 -9.60 6.76 5.06
C THR A 118 -9.75 5.78 6.23
N ILE A 119 -10.72 4.88 6.19
CA ILE A 119 -10.84 3.84 7.22
C ILE A 119 -9.70 2.82 7.10
N GLU A 120 -9.31 2.43 5.88
CA GLU A 120 -8.15 1.55 5.61
C GLU A 120 -6.87 2.08 6.26
N VAL A 121 -6.54 3.36 6.04
CA VAL A 121 -5.33 3.95 6.62
C VAL A 121 -5.44 4.11 8.15
N SER A 122 -6.63 4.41 8.69
CA SER A 122 -6.84 4.46 10.14
C SER A 122 -6.62 3.10 10.82
N ILE A 123 -7.10 2.01 10.20
CA ILE A 123 -6.91 0.65 10.72
C ILE A 123 -5.42 0.30 10.81
N VAL A 124 -4.67 0.49 9.71
CA VAL A 124 -3.25 0.11 9.68
C VAL A 124 -2.39 0.98 10.58
N GLU A 125 -2.64 2.30 10.66
CA GLU A 125 -1.85 3.17 11.55
C GLU A 125 -2.14 2.86 13.02
N LYS A 126 -3.39 2.58 13.40
CA LYS A 126 -3.69 2.09 14.76
C LYS A 126 -3.01 0.75 15.01
N GLY A 127 -3.02 -0.16 14.04
CA GLY A 127 -2.32 -1.45 14.13
C GLY A 127 -0.82 -1.34 14.38
N TRP A 128 -0.16 -0.34 13.79
CA TRP A 128 1.25 -0.05 14.06
C TRP A 128 1.46 0.62 15.42
N ALA A 129 0.63 1.61 15.77
CA ALA A 129 0.72 2.34 17.05
C ALA A 129 0.54 1.41 18.26
N GLU A 130 -0.37 0.43 18.15
CA GLU A 130 -0.68 -0.54 19.20
C GLU A 130 0.25 -1.77 19.18
N GLY A 131 1.21 -1.84 18.24
CA GLY A 131 2.15 -2.95 18.12
C GLY A 131 1.53 -4.28 17.68
N TRP A 132 0.36 -4.27 17.04
CA TRP A 132 -0.33 -5.49 16.58
C TRP A 132 0.27 -6.06 15.29
N ILE A 133 0.94 -5.22 14.50
CA ILE A 133 1.61 -5.65 13.27
C ILE A 133 2.99 -6.19 13.62
N VAL A 134 3.08 -7.51 13.73
CA VAL A 134 4.32 -8.24 14.04
C VAL A 134 4.81 -9.06 12.83
N PRO A 135 6.11 -9.40 12.78
CA PRO A 135 6.65 -10.31 11.76
C PRO A 135 5.95 -11.68 11.77
N ARG A 136 5.54 -12.17 10.61
CA ARG A 136 4.98 -13.52 10.42
C ARG A 136 6.06 -14.48 9.93
N ILE A 137 6.84 -15.03 10.86
CA ILE A 137 7.91 -15.98 10.53
C ILE A 137 7.32 -17.34 10.13
N ALA A 138 7.81 -17.90 9.02
CA ALA A 138 7.39 -19.23 8.57
C ALA A 138 7.79 -20.32 9.58
N LYS A 139 6.84 -21.18 9.96
CA LYS A 139 7.09 -22.28 10.91
C LYS A 139 7.98 -23.39 10.34
N ARG A 140 8.03 -23.52 9.01
CA ARG A 140 8.81 -24.54 8.30
C ARG A 140 9.49 -23.88 7.11
N ARG A 141 10.74 -24.25 6.85
CA ARG A 141 11.46 -23.85 5.64
C ARG A 141 11.18 -24.85 4.53
N THR A 142 11.01 -24.36 3.31
CA THR A 142 10.76 -25.20 2.13
C THR A 142 12.06 -25.71 1.50
N GLY A 143 13.20 -25.12 1.85
CA GLY A 143 14.50 -25.38 1.22
C GLY A 143 14.65 -24.76 -0.18
N LYS A 144 13.62 -24.06 -0.67
CA LYS A 144 13.62 -23.40 -1.98
C LYS A 144 14.10 -21.96 -1.90
N THR A 145 14.89 -21.54 -2.89
CA THR A 145 15.45 -20.19 -3.00
C THR A 145 14.80 -19.41 -4.14
N VAL A 146 14.40 -18.16 -3.89
CA VAL A 146 13.77 -17.31 -4.91
C VAL A 146 14.45 -15.94 -4.96
N ALA A 147 14.83 -15.52 -6.17
CA ALA A 147 15.26 -14.17 -6.46
C ALA A 147 14.08 -13.32 -6.95
N VAL A 148 13.86 -12.17 -6.34
CA VAL A 148 12.87 -11.19 -6.80
C VAL A 148 13.64 -9.97 -7.29
N VAL A 149 13.42 -9.56 -8.56
CA VAL A 149 14.18 -8.49 -9.21
C VAL A 149 13.33 -7.25 -9.37
N GLY A 150 13.64 -6.20 -8.61
CA GLY A 150 12.94 -4.92 -8.58
C GLY A 150 12.09 -4.78 -7.31
N SER A 151 12.32 -3.71 -6.53
CA SER A 151 11.75 -3.56 -5.19
C SER A 151 10.53 -2.64 -5.10
N GLY A 152 9.80 -2.48 -6.20
CA GLY A 152 8.48 -1.84 -6.17
C GLY A 152 7.44 -2.64 -5.36
N PRO A 153 6.19 -2.15 -5.29
CA PRO A 153 5.14 -2.80 -4.52
C PRO A 153 4.94 -4.28 -4.88
N ALA A 154 5.02 -4.62 -6.17
CA ALA A 154 4.90 -6.00 -6.64
C ALA A 154 6.02 -6.91 -6.08
N GLY A 155 7.28 -6.47 -6.17
CA GLY A 155 8.43 -7.22 -5.67
C GLY A 155 8.40 -7.36 -4.15
N MET A 156 8.04 -6.29 -3.43
CA MET A 156 7.89 -6.34 -1.98
C MET A 156 6.78 -7.30 -1.54
N ALA A 157 5.61 -7.25 -2.18
CA ALA A 157 4.48 -8.13 -1.85
C ALA A 157 4.84 -9.60 -2.14
N CYS A 158 5.42 -9.87 -3.32
CA CYS A 158 5.88 -11.19 -3.71
C CYS A 158 6.90 -11.74 -2.70
N ALA A 159 7.93 -10.95 -2.37
CA ALA A 159 8.97 -11.37 -1.45
C ALA A 159 8.43 -11.67 -0.05
N GLN A 160 7.50 -10.83 0.44
CA GLN A 160 6.86 -11.05 1.74
C GLN A 160 6.03 -12.35 1.77
N GLN A 161 5.21 -12.60 0.75
CA GLN A 161 4.39 -13.80 0.68
C GLN A 161 5.26 -15.07 0.60
N LEU A 162 6.33 -15.05 -0.22
CA LEU A 162 7.26 -16.16 -0.35
C LEU A 162 8.04 -16.43 0.95
N ALA A 163 8.49 -15.39 1.66
CA ALA A 163 9.17 -15.55 2.94
C ALA A 163 8.23 -16.16 4.00
N ARG A 164 6.97 -15.71 4.04
CA ARG A 164 5.91 -16.26 4.91
C ARG A 164 5.55 -17.71 4.58
N ALA A 165 5.68 -18.10 3.32
CA ALA A 165 5.53 -19.49 2.87
C ALA A 165 6.75 -20.38 3.19
N GLY A 166 7.85 -19.81 3.69
CA GLY A 166 9.04 -20.53 4.13
C GLY A 166 10.16 -20.66 3.10
N HIS A 167 10.07 -19.93 1.98
CA HIS A 167 11.16 -19.83 1.01
C HIS A 167 12.28 -18.93 1.53
N SER A 168 13.50 -19.14 1.02
CA SER A 168 14.61 -18.21 1.18
C SER A 168 14.55 -17.18 0.06
N VAL A 169 14.31 -15.92 0.39
CA VAL A 169 14.00 -14.88 -0.60
C VAL A 169 15.04 -13.78 -0.57
N VAL A 170 15.57 -13.45 -1.74
CA VAL A 170 16.45 -12.28 -1.95
C VAL A 170 15.76 -11.31 -2.90
N LEU A 171 15.49 -10.09 -2.43
CA LEU A 171 14.92 -9.00 -3.21
C LEU A 171 16.03 -8.04 -3.66
N TYR A 172 16.30 -8.04 -4.96
CA TYR A 172 17.29 -7.18 -5.60
C TYR A 172 16.67 -5.86 -6.04
N GLU A 173 17.43 -4.78 -5.89
CA GLU A 173 17.04 -3.43 -6.30
C GLU A 173 18.23 -2.74 -6.96
N LYS A 174 18.01 -2.12 -8.12
CA LYS A 174 19.07 -1.41 -8.85
C LYS A 174 19.52 -0.12 -8.14
N ASN A 175 18.60 0.55 -7.44
CA ASN A 175 18.87 1.80 -6.73
C ASN A 175 19.41 1.57 -5.31
N ALA A 176 19.88 2.64 -4.67
CA ALA A 176 20.46 2.59 -3.32
C ALA A 176 19.46 2.25 -2.20
N ARG A 177 18.16 2.47 -2.44
CA ARG A 177 17.08 2.22 -1.47
C ARG A 177 15.91 1.49 -2.12
N ILE A 178 15.25 0.67 -1.30
CA ILE A 178 14.11 -0.18 -1.63
C ILE A 178 12.80 0.64 -1.74
N GLY A 179 11.92 0.24 -2.65
CA GLY A 179 10.55 0.78 -2.76
C GLY A 179 10.13 1.18 -4.18
N GLY A 180 11.05 1.15 -5.16
CA GLY A 180 10.76 1.61 -6.53
C GLY A 180 10.13 3.01 -6.58
N LEU A 181 9.13 3.21 -7.44
CA LEU A 181 8.44 4.49 -7.58
C LEU A 181 7.68 4.95 -6.33
N LEU A 182 7.34 4.06 -5.39
CA LEU A 182 6.81 4.47 -4.08
C LEU A 182 7.81 5.36 -3.34
N ARG A 183 9.11 5.10 -3.53
CA ARG A 183 10.19 5.88 -2.94
C ARG A 183 10.65 7.03 -3.83
N TYR A 184 10.88 6.77 -5.11
CA TYR A 184 11.53 7.74 -5.99
C TYR A 184 10.57 8.63 -6.78
N GLY A 185 9.34 8.19 -7.05
CA GLY A 185 8.36 8.95 -7.83
C GLY A 185 7.32 9.67 -6.97
N ILE A 186 6.68 8.97 -6.02
CA ILE A 186 5.65 9.58 -5.18
C ILE A 186 6.28 10.60 -4.23
N PRO A 187 5.83 11.86 -4.17
CA PRO A 187 6.40 12.85 -3.24
C PRO A 187 6.06 12.55 -1.77
N ASN A 188 6.89 13.05 -0.85
CA ASN A 188 6.72 12.86 0.60
C ASN A 188 5.36 13.39 1.10
N PHE A 189 4.88 14.50 0.54
CA PHE A 189 3.63 15.12 1.00
C PHE A 189 2.39 14.29 0.69
N LYS A 190 2.50 13.31 -0.22
CA LYS A 190 1.48 12.29 -0.46
C LYS A 190 1.68 11.02 0.36
N MET A 191 2.94 10.63 0.54
CA MET A 191 3.31 9.46 1.32
C MET A 191 4.80 9.53 1.70
N GLU A 192 5.05 9.68 2.99
CA GLU A 192 6.40 9.71 3.52
C GLU A 192 7.11 8.35 3.43
N LYS A 193 8.44 8.38 3.38
CA LYS A 193 9.22 7.16 3.09
C LYS A 193 9.44 6.26 4.30
N HIS A 194 9.21 6.80 5.50
CA HIS A 194 9.33 6.03 6.73
C HIS A 194 8.31 4.87 6.78
N PHE A 195 7.16 4.97 6.08
CA PHE A 195 6.23 3.85 5.93
C PHE A 195 6.85 2.65 5.20
N ILE A 196 7.67 2.92 4.17
CA ILE A 196 8.41 1.89 3.45
C ILE A 196 9.46 1.27 4.38
N ASP A 197 10.21 2.11 5.10
CA ASP A 197 11.27 1.67 6.01
C ASP A 197 10.72 0.78 7.15
N ARG A 198 9.58 1.16 7.75
CA ARG A 198 8.84 0.37 8.75
C ARG A 198 8.43 -0.99 8.21
N ARG A 199 7.86 -1.04 7.00
CA ARG A 199 7.44 -2.31 6.37
C ARG A 199 8.64 -3.19 6.01
N MET A 200 9.73 -2.61 5.52
CA MET A 200 10.97 -3.34 5.28
C MET A 200 11.54 -3.97 6.54
N ALA A 201 11.48 -3.28 7.69
CA ALA A 201 11.93 -3.84 8.95
C ALA A 201 11.14 -5.11 9.32
N GLN A 202 9.81 -5.09 9.17
CA GLN A 202 8.98 -6.29 9.34
C GLN A 202 9.39 -7.39 8.37
N MET A 203 9.50 -7.10 7.07
CA MET A 203 9.85 -8.09 6.04
C MET A 203 11.24 -8.70 6.27
N ARG A 204 12.22 -7.91 6.74
CA ARG A 204 13.55 -8.40 7.10
C ARG A 204 13.46 -9.38 8.26
N ALA A 205 12.67 -9.08 9.28
CA ALA A 205 12.42 -9.99 10.39
C ALA A 205 11.63 -11.26 9.96
N GLU A 206 10.84 -11.18 8.89
CA GLU A 206 10.19 -12.35 8.25
C GLU A 206 11.18 -13.19 7.42
N GLY A 207 12.39 -12.70 7.18
CA GLY A 207 13.46 -13.41 6.49
C GLY A 207 13.70 -13.00 5.03
N VAL A 208 13.16 -11.84 4.60
CA VAL A 208 13.50 -11.27 3.29
C VAL A 208 14.89 -10.62 3.36
N GLU A 209 15.80 -11.07 2.51
CA GLU A 209 17.09 -10.41 2.30
C GLU A 209 16.95 -9.33 1.23
N PHE A 210 17.44 -8.12 1.50
CA PHE A 210 17.41 -7.00 0.56
C PHE A 210 18.80 -6.72 0.02
N ARG A 211 18.94 -6.64 -1.31
CA ARG A 211 20.20 -6.32 -2.00
C ARG A 211 20.03 -5.07 -2.89
N PRO A 212 20.20 -3.86 -2.32
CA PRO A 212 20.22 -2.62 -3.10
C PRO A 212 21.48 -2.52 -3.97
N ASN A 213 21.54 -1.53 -4.85
CA ASN A 213 22.63 -1.30 -5.81
C ASN A 213 22.97 -2.52 -6.70
N SER A 214 21.97 -3.36 -6.98
CA SER A 214 22.10 -4.60 -7.73
C SER A 214 21.28 -4.53 -9.01
N HIS A 215 21.90 -4.09 -10.10
CA HIS A 215 21.25 -4.01 -11.41
C HIS A 215 21.42 -5.33 -12.18
N ILE A 216 20.48 -6.24 -11.96
CA ILE A 216 20.47 -7.54 -12.65
C ILE A 216 20.37 -7.33 -14.17
N GLY A 217 21.22 -8.01 -14.93
CA GLY A 217 21.37 -7.86 -16.37
C GLY A 217 22.35 -6.77 -16.81
N ILE A 218 22.84 -5.93 -15.89
CA ILE A 218 23.80 -4.85 -16.19
C ILE A 218 25.07 -4.96 -15.34
N THR A 219 24.94 -4.83 -14.01
CA THR A 219 26.08 -4.95 -13.09
C THR A 219 26.26 -6.38 -12.57
N ILE A 220 25.20 -7.18 -12.61
CA ILE A 220 25.20 -8.60 -12.23
C ILE A 220 24.58 -9.38 -13.39
N PRO A 221 25.31 -10.29 -14.05
CA PRO A 221 24.78 -11.14 -15.11
C PRO A 221 23.58 -11.97 -14.62
N ILE A 222 22.60 -12.21 -15.49
CA ILE A 222 21.38 -12.95 -15.11
C ILE A 222 21.68 -14.44 -14.87
N GLU A 223 22.70 -14.96 -15.54
CA GLU A 223 23.17 -16.34 -15.45
C GLU A 223 23.58 -16.69 -14.02
N GLU A 224 24.25 -15.76 -13.33
CA GLU A 224 24.61 -15.93 -11.92
C GLU A 224 23.38 -16.10 -11.01
N ILE A 225 22.26 -15.47 -11.36
CA ILE A 225 21.01 -15.58 -10.61
C ILE A 225 20.32 -16.91 -10.95
N GLN A 226 20.35 -17.32 -12.21
CA GLN A 226 19.77 -18.61 -12.65
C GLN A 226 20.47 -19.82 -12.01
N GLU A 227 21.78 -19.74 -11.78
CA GLU A 227 22.53 -20.82 -11.12
C GLU A 227 22.27 -20.91 -9.61
N LYS A 228 21.96 -19.78 -8.95
CA LYS A 228 21.85 -19.68 -7.49
C LYS A 228 20.43 -19.89 -6.94
N PHE A 229 19.41 -19.72 -7.77
CA PHE A 229 18.02 -19.66 -7.32
C PHE A 229 17.12 -20.68 -8.04
N ASP A 230 16.23 -21.35 -7.30
CA ASP A 230 15.23 -22.26 -7.89
C ASP A 230 14.23 -21.52 -8.79
N ALA A 231 13.97 -20.23 -8.52
CA ALA A 231 13.05 -19.41 -9.29
C ALA A 231 13.46 -17.93 -9.29
N ILE A 232 13.08 -17.22 -10.36
CA ILE A 232 13.29 -15.78 -10.53
C ILE A 232 11.95 -15.11 -10.83
N VAL A 233 11.63 -14.04 -10.11
CA VAL A 233 10.44 -13.21 -10.34
C VAL A 233 10.90 -11.83 -10.79
N LEU A 234 10.44 -11.40 -11.96
CA LEU A 234 10.78 -10.08 -12.53
C LEU A 234 9.68 -9.06 -12.20
N THR A 235 10.03 -8.05 -11.42
CA THR A 235 9.14 -6.96 -10.96
C THR A 235 9.77 -5.59 -11.18
N GLY A 236 10.52 -5.44 -12.28
CA GLY A 236 11.32 -4.23 -12.60
C GLY A 236 10.53 -2.97 -12.95
N GLY A 237 9.20 -3.09 -13.15
CA GLY A 237 8.34 -1.94 -13.49
C GLY A 237 8.61 -1.36 -14.88
N ALA A 238 8.12 -0.15 -15.12
CA ALA A 238 8.22 0.57 -16.39
C ALA A 238 8.70 2.00 -16.15
N GLU A 239 10.02 2.20 -16.15
CA GLU A 239 10.65 3.50 -15.85
C GLU A 239 11.15 4.24 -17.09
N HIS A 240 11.10 3.61 -18.27
CA HIS A 240 11.55 4.27 -19.49
C HIS A 240 10.50 5.32 -19.91
N PRO A 241 10.85 6.62 -19.89
CA PRO A 241 9.91 7.67 -20.25
C PRO A 241 9.61 7.63 -21.75
N ARG A 242 8.41 8.08 -22.13
CA ARG A 242 8.08 8.28 -23.54
C ARG A 242 8.56 9.65 -23.98
N ASP A 243 9.41 9.67 -24.99
CA ASP A 243 9.95 10.92 -25.52
C ASP A 243 9.01 11.60 -26.52
N MET A 244 9.13 12.92 -26.64
CA MET A 244 8.39 13.75 -27.59
C MET A 244 9.38 14.63 -28.39
N PRO A 245 9.86 14.14 -29.55
CA PRO A 245 10.90 14.82 -30.33
C PRO A 245 10.31 15.98 -31.15
N VAL A 246 10.04 17.09 -30.48
CA VAL A 246 9.55 18.33 -31.09
C VAL A 246 10.61 19.44 -31.04
N PRO A 247 10.53 20.47 -31.91
CA PRO A 247 11.43 21.61 -31.83
C PRO A 247 11.46 22.21 -30.42
N GLY A 248 12.67 22.38 -29.88
CA GLY A 248 12.88 22.84 -28.50
C GLY A 248 12.98 21.73 -27.44
N ARG A 249 12.90 20.45 -27.82
CA ARG A 249 13.04 19.30 -26.89
C ARG A 249 14.35 19.31 -26.11
N ASP A 250 15.43 19.82 -26.72
CA ASP A 250 16.78 19.86 -26.13
C ASP A 250 17.06 21.15 -25.33
N LEU A 251 16.08 22.03 -25.17
CA LEU A 251 16.25 23.28 -24.42
C LEU A 251 16.46 23.00 -22.92
N THR A 252 17.29 23.82 -22.28
CA THR A 252 17.48 23.80 -20.83
C THR A 252 16.16 24.02 -20.10
N GLY A 253 15.87 23.18 -19.10
CA GLY A 253 14.62 23.21 -18.33
C GLY A 253 13.56 22.21 -18.80
N VAL A 254 13.78 21.50 -19.92
CA VAL A 254 12.92 20.39 -20.36
C VAL A 254 13.39 19.08 -19.72
N HIS A 255 12.59 18.53 -18.80
CA HIS A 255 12.89 17.30 -18.05
C HIS A 255 11.79 16.27 -18.23
N PHE A 256 12.17 14.99 -18.20
CA PHE A 256 11.20 13.93 -17.95
C PHE A 256 10.71 14.01 -16.50
N ALA A 257 9.43 13.68 -16.30
CA ALA A 257 8.94 13.41 -14.96
C ALA A 257 9.66 12.18 -14.38
N MET A 258 10.00 12.24 -13.09
CA MET A 258 10.42 11.09 -12.29
C MET A 258 9.24 10.52 -11.50
#